data_AF-A0A917MZ87-F1
#
_entry.id   AF-A0A917MZ87-F1
#
_cell.length_a   1.000
_cell.length_b   1.000
_cell.length_c   1.000
_cell.angle_alpha   90.00
_cell.angle_beta   90.00
_cell.angle_gamma   90.00
#
_symmetry.space_group_name_H-M   'P 1'
#
loop_
_entity.id
_entity.type
_entity.pdbx_description
1 polymer ?
#
loop_
_entity_poly.entity_id
_entity_poly.type
_entity_poly.pdbx_seq_one_letter_code
_entity_poly.pdbx_strand_id
1 'polypeptide(L)'
;MNEKLNINGRDVWVIVESRKAGGESSHSIPTEYFIAFYSLHEPGVYNSVHEPGKAPGIMFTDESNEALLFLSPVAAVEYAVETLPKLLDRVPA
;
A
#
# COMPACT_ATOMS: atom_id res chain seq x y z
N MET A 1 6.61 4.50 4.80
CA MET A 1 7.75 3.81 4.13
C MET A 1 7.43 3.76 2.64
N ASN A 2 8.42 3.91 1.78
CA ASN A 2 8.28 3.66 0.34
C ASN A 2 9.35 2.66 -0.11
N GLU A 3 8.96 1.71 -0.94
CA GLU A 3 9.81 0.66 -1.48
C GLU A 3 9.66 0.68 -3.01
N LYS A 4 10.78 0.68 -3.74
CA LYS A 4 10.76 0.62 -5.20
C LYS A 4 10.97 -0.84 -5.64
N LEU A 5 10.00 -1.40 -6.35
CA LEU A 5 10.04 -2.73 -6.91
C LEU A 5 10.13 -2.66 -8.43
N ASN A 6 10.96 -3.50 -9.06
CA ASN A 6 10.96 -3.66 -10.50
C ASN A 6 10.18 -4.93 -10.86
N ILE A 7 9.02 -4.77 -11.48
CA ILE A 7 8.09 -5.86 -11.82
C ILE A 7 7.86 -5.84 -13.33
N ASN A 8 8.19 -6.94 -14.03
CA ASN A 8 8.06 -7.04 -15.50
C ASN A 8 8.73 -5.89 -16.27
N GLY A 9 9.89 -5.41 -15.78
CA GLY A 9 10.61 -4.28 -16.37
C GLY A 9 9.95 -2.92 -16.15
N ARG A 10 8.89 -2.85 -15.34
CA ARG A 10 8.24 -1.62 -14.90
C ARG A 10 8.66 -1.31 -13.47
N ASP A 11 9.02 -0.04 -13.25
CA ASP A 11 9.27 0.45 -11.91
C ASP A 11 7.94 0.73 -11.22
N VAL A 12 7.72 0.04 -10.10
CA VAL A 12 6.53 0.16 -9.26
C VAL A 12 6.95 0.65 -7.89
N TRP A 13 6.29 1.68 -7.40
CA TRP A 13 6.51 2.23 -6.09
C TRP A 13 5.45 1.71 -5.14
N VAL A 14 5.87 1.03 -4.08
CA VAL A 14 5.00 0.57 -3.00
C VAL A 14 5.14 1.55 -1.85
N ILE A 15 4.05 2.21 -1.48
CA ILE A 15 4.00 3.15 -0.36
C ILE A 15 3.23 2.47 0.75
N VAL A 16 3.86 2.31 1.91
CA VAL A 16 3.25 1.76 3.12
C VAL A 16 3.08 2.86 4.14
N GLU A 17 1.84 3.06 4.57
CA GLU A 17 1.48 4.03 5.60
C GLU A 17 0.97 3.34 6.85
N SER A 18 1.32 3.84 8.03
CA SER A 18 0.70 3.40 9.27
C SER A 18 -0.62 4.14 9.48
N ARG A 19 -1.69 3.37 9.64
CA ARG A 19 -3.00 3.84 10.05
C ARG A 19 -3.22 3.47 11.50
N LYS A 20 -3.34 4.49 12.36
CA LYS A 20 -3.78 4.29 13.74
C LYS A 20 -5.20 3.76 13.73
N ALA A 21 -5.44 2.63 14.39
CA ALA A 21 -6.79 2.17 14.68
C ALA A 21 -7.42 3.22 15.61
N GLY A 22 -8.44 3.93 15.12
CA GLY A 22 -9.05 4.99 15.91
C GLY A 22 -9.73 4.44 17.17
N GLY A 23 -9.25 4.84 18.35
CA GLY A 23 -10.08 4.95 19.56
C GLY A 23 -9.90 3.89 20.66
N GLU A 24 -9.15 4.26 21.69
CA GLU A 24 -9.43 4.13 23.14
C GLU A 24 -9.79 2.82 23.86
N SER A 25 -10.04 1.68 23.22
CA SER A 25 -10.39 0.48 24.00
C SER A 25 -9.18 -0.41 24.31
N SER A 26 -8.75 -0.39 25.57
CA SER A 26 -7.89 -1.41 26.21
C SER A 26 -8.46 -2.82 26.02
N HIS A 27 -8.12 -3.47 24.91
CA HIS A 27 -8.17 -4.92 24.78
C HIS A 27 -7.33 -5.30 23.57
N SER A 28 -6.23 -6.02 23.81
CA SER A 28 -5.32 -6.76 22.91
C SER A 28 -5.60 -6.84 21.38
N ILE A 29 -5.90 -5.72 20.72
CA ILE A 29 -5.98 -5.58 19.26
C ILE A 29 -4.84 -4.63 18.87
N PRO A 30 -4.04 -4.95 17.83
CA PRO A 30 -2.90 -4.15 17.43
C PRO A 30 -3.29 -2.67 17.25
N THR A 31 -2.61 -1.80 18.01
CA THR A 31 -2.85 -0.35 18.09
C THR A 31 -2.71 0.36 16.74
N GLU A 32 -1.98 -0.24 15.82
CA GLU A 32 -1.62 0.34 14.52
C GLU A 32 -1.70 -0.74 13.44
N TYR A 33 -2.33 -0.39 12.33
CA TYR A 33 -2.32 -1.17 11.10
C TYR A 33 -1.48 -0.44 10.06
N PHE A 34 -1.09 -1.15 9.01
CA PHE A 34 -0.38 -0.60 7.88
C PHE A 34 -1.24 -0.79 6.65
N ILE A 35 -1.30 0.21 5.79
CA ILE A 35 -1.95 0.13 4.48
C ILE A 35 -0.88 0.28 3.43
N ALA A 36 -0.98 -0.53 2.37
CA ALA A 36 -0.09 -0.40 1.22
C ALA A 36 -0.83 0.23 0.03
N PHE A 37 -0.07 1.01 -0.72
CA PHE A 37 -0.43 1.60 -1.98
C PHE A 37 0.62 1.23 -3.00
N TYR A 38 0.25 1.15 -4.26
CA TYR A 38 1.19 0.98 -5.35
C TYR A 38 0.98 2.03 -6.43
N SER A 39 2.08 2.47 -7.05
CA SER A 39 2.04 3.41 -8.16
C SER A 39 3.03 3.01 -9.24
N LEU A 40 2.59 3.10 -10.50
CA LEU A 40 3.45 2.91 -11.68
C LEU A 40 4.22 4.17 -12.05
N HIS A 41 3.88 5.30 -11.42
CA HIS A 41 4.57 6.56 -11.59
C HIS A 41 5.39 6.81 -10.33
N GLU A 42 6.58 7.38 -10.50
CA GLU A 42 7.34 7.91 -9.37
C GLU A 42 6.41 8.82 -8.56
N PRO A 43 6.17 8.54 -7.26
CA PRO A 43 5.44 9.45 -6.42
C PRO A 43 6.29 10.70 -6.37
N GLY A 44 5.95 11.69 -7.20
CA GLY A 44 6.72 12.92 -7.29
C GLY A 44 6.87 13.48 -5.88
N VAL A 45 8.02 14.06 -5.58
CA VAL A 45 8.36 14.67 -4.28
C VAL A 45 7.26 15.62 -3.74
N TYR A 46 6.33 16.05 -4.60
CA TYR A 46 5.14 16.85 -4.31
C TYR A 46 3.87 16.09 -3.88
N ASN A 47 3.80 14.77 -4.00
CA ASN A 47 2.76 13.97 -3.33
C ASN A 47 3.25 13.70 -1.91
N SER A 48 3.25 14.75 -1.11
CA SER A 48 3.37 14.60 0.33
C SER A 48 2.29 13.61 0.76
N VAL A 49 2.74 12.47 1.25
CA VAL A 49 1.95 11.37 1.83
C VAL A 49 1.05 11.84 3.00
N HIS A 50 1.12 13.13 3.34
CA HIS A 50 0.36 13.84 4.36
C HIS A 50 -0.73 14.78 3.80
N GLU A 51 -0.98 14.83 2.48
CA GLU A 51 -2.12 15.59 1.95
C GLU A 51 -3.41 14.75 2.02
N PRO A 52 -4.40 15.14 2.87
CA PRO A 52 -5.66 14.43 2.95
C PRO A 52 -6.40 14.54 1.61
N GLY A 53 -6.55 13.41 0.91
CA GLY A 53 -7.27 13.33 -0.37
C GLY A 53 -6.39 13.03 -1.59
N LYS A 54 -5.06 13.01 -1.45
CA LYS A 54 -4.16 12.50 -2.50
C LYS A 54 -3.52 11.20 -2.07
N ALA A 55 -4.13 10.08 -2.46
CA ALA A 55 -3.46 8.79 -2.34
C ALA A 55 -2.19 8.80 -3.22
N PRO A 56 -1.04 8.34 -2.72
CA PRO A 56 0.22 8.31 -3.48
C PRO A 56 0.18 7.30 -4.66
N GLY A 57 -0.90 6.55 -4.80
CA GLY A 57 -1.15 5.56 -5.83
C GLY A 57 -2.48 4.85 -5.63
N ILE A 58 -2.59 3.66 -6.20
CA ILE A 58 -3.73 2.76 -6.04
C ILE A 58 -3.59 2.01 -4.71
N MET A 59 -4.60 2.06 -3.87
CA MET A 59 -4.63 1.34 -2.59
C MET A 59 -4.89 -0.15 -2.82
N PHE A 60 -4.17 -1.00 -2.10
CA PHE A 60 -4.53 -2.42 -2.04
C PHE A 60 -5.85 -2.57 -1.28
N THR A 61 -6.84 -3.16 -1.93
CA THR A 61 -8.17 -3.40 -1.36
C THR A 61 -8.46 -4.89 -1.32
N ASP A 62 -9.19 -5.31 -0.30
CA ASP A 62 -9.67 -6.68 -0.14
C ASP A 62 -10.94 -6.92 -1.01
N GLU A 63 -11.48 -8.14 -0.99
CA GLU A 63 -12.70 -8.51 -1.73
C GLU A 63 -13.91 -7.63 -1.36
N SER A 64 -13.92 -7.06 -0.17
CA SER A 64 -14.94 -6.10 0.29
C SER A 64 -14.73 -4.66 -0.17
N ASN A 65 -13.76 -4.39 -1.06
CA ASN A 65 -13.32 -3.04 -1.47
C ASN A 65 -12.79 -2.17 -0.30
N GLU A 66 -12.46 -2.79 0.83
CA GLU A 66 -11.87 -2.13 1.97
C GLU A 66 -10.34 -2.12 1.90
N ALA A 67 -9.70 -1.11 2.46
CA ALA A 67 -8.24 -1.00 2.51
C ALA A 67 -7.63 -2.24 3.17
N LEU A 68 -6.68 -2.91 2.52
CA LEU A 68 -5.97 -4.02 3.12
C LEU A 68 -5.13 -3.53 4.30
N LEU A 69 -5.47 -4.04 5.48
CA LEU A 69 -4.81 -3.73 6.74
C LEU A 69 -3.77 -4.80 7.04
N PHE A 70 -2.51 -4.42 7.03
CA PHE A 70 -1.37 -5.23 7.37
C PHE A 70 -0.94 -4.98 8.82
N LEU A 71 -0.40 -6.00 9.48
CA LEU A 71 0.12 -5.87 10.85
C LEU A 71 1.57 -5.36 10.89
N SER A 72 2.26 -5.42 9.75
CA SER A 72 3.66 -5.01 9.61
C SER A 72 3.88 -4.42 8.21
N PRO A 73 4.81 -3.47 8.07
CA PRO A 73 5.17 -2.93 6.76
C PRO A 73 5.82 -3.99 5.86
N VAL A 74 6.55 -4.95 6.45
CA VAL A 74 7.13 -6.08 5.72
C VAL A 74 6.04 -6.93 5.08
N ALA A 75 5.00 -7.30 5.82
CA ALA A 75 3.87 -8.07 5.28
C ALA A 75 3.15 -7.34 4.14
N ALA A 76 3.06 -6.02 4.23
CA ALA A 76 2.48 -5.18 3.18
C ALA A 76 3.33 -5.19 1.90
N VAL A 77 4.66 -5.13 2.03
CA VAL A 77 5.60 -5.22 0.91
C VAL A 77 5.59 -6.63 0.30
N GLU A 78 5.64 -7.68 1.11
CA GLU A 78 5.57 -9.07 0.64
C GLU A 78 4.29 -9.31 -0.17
N TYR A 79 3.15 -8.87 0.36
CA TYR A 79 1.88 -8.93 -0.36
C TYR A 79 1.95 -8.17 -1.69
N ALA A 80 2.54 -6.97 -1.71
CA ALA A 80 2.71 -6.21 -2.94
C ALA A 80 3.62 -6.93 -3.95
N VAL A 81 4.74 -7.52 -3.52
CA VAL A 81 5.65 -8.29 -4.37
C VAL A 81 4.94 -9.49 -5.01
N GLU A 82 4.05 -10.17 -4.29
CA GLU A 82 3.30 -11.31 -4.82
C GLU A 82 2.10 -10.91 -5.70
N THR A 83 1.49 -9.76 -5.40
CA THR A 83 0.22 -9.32 -6.01
C THR A 83 0.44 -8.44 -7.24
N LEU A 84 1.41 -7.52 -7.19
CA LEU A 84 1.75 -6.63 -8.30
C LEU A 84 2.06 -7.34 -9.62
N PRO A 85 2.91 -8.38 -9.68
CA PRO A 85 3.16 -9.09 -10.93
C PRO A 85 1.87 -9.66 -11.51
N LYS A 86 0.97 -10.21 -10.68
CA LYS A 86 -0.31 -10.78 -11.12
C LYS A 86 -1.30 -9.70 -11.58
N LEU A 87 -1.33 -8.55 -10.90
CA LEU A 87 -2.18 -7.41 -11.28
C LEU A 87 -1.71 -6.74 -12.58
N LEU A 88 -0.40 -6.59 -12.74
CA LEU A 88 0.21 -5.92 -13.90
C LEU A 88 0.28 -6.82 -15.13
N ASP A 89 0.39 -8.14 -14.94
CA ASP A 89 0.28 -9.14 -16.01
C ASP A 89 -1.14 -9.21 -16.59
N ARG A 90 -2.16 -8.91 -15.76
CA ARG A 90 -3.58 -8.91 -16.17
C ARG A 90 -4.03 -7.73 -17.03
N VAL A 91 -3.12 -6.83 -17.40
CA VAL A 91 -3.41 -5.75 -18.37
C VAL A 91 -2.93 -6.20 -19.75
N PRO A 92 -3.77 -6.86 -20.57
CA PRO A 92 -3.42 -7.08 -21.98
C PRO A 92 -3.28 -5.72 -22.67
N ALA A 93 -2.22 -5.61 -23.48
CA ALA A 93 -1.90 -4.46 -24.31
C ALA A 93 -3.04 -4.09 -25.28
#